data_AF-U7QL61-F1
#
_entry.id   AF-U7QL61-F1
#
_cell.length_a   1.000
_cell.length_b   1.000
_cell.length_c   1.000
_cell.angle_alpha   90.00
_cell.angle_beta   90.00
_cell.angle_gamma   90.00
#
_symmetry.space_group_name_H-M   'P 1'
#
loop_
_entity.id
_entity.type
_entity.pdbx_description
1 polymer ?
#
loop_
_entity_poly.entity_id
_entity_poly.type
_entity_poly.pdbx_seq_one_letter_code
_entity_poly.pdbx_strand_id
1 'polypeptide(L)' 'MWTVGLAYPYERYKSDCPSWDAVERAGEYAIANSLGVWGDRNAVKPWDYRRSK' A
#
# COMPACT_ATOMS: atom_id res chain seq x y z
N MET A 1 7.56 -2.86 -11.03
CA MET A 1 7.63 -3.34 -9.64
C MET A 1 6.52 -2.79 -8.72
N TRP A 2 5.78 -1.72 -9.06
CA TRP A 2 4.69 -1.16 -8.20
C TRP A 2 3.30 -1.76 -8.45
N THR A 3 3.08 -2.41 -9.59
CA THR A 3 1.77 -2.94 -10.02
C THR A 3 1.37 -4.26 -9.35
N VAL A 4 2.28 -4.88 -8.58
CA VAL A 4 2.05 -6.18 -7.92
C VAL A 4 1.37 -6.07 -6.56
N GLY A 5 1.01 -4.85 -6.12
CA GLY A 5 0.29 -4.66 -4.87
C GLY A 5 1.08 -5.10 -3.64
N LEU A 6 2.38 -4.79 -3.57
CA LEU A 6 3.25 -5.17 -2.44
C LEU A 6 3.51 -4.02 -1.45
N ALA A 7 2.97 -2.84 -1.74
CA ALA A 7 3.16 -1.64 -0.93
C ALA A 7 1.81 -1.05 -0.51
N TYR A 8 1.78 -0.48 0.70
CA TYR A 8 0.65 0.25 1.23
C TYR A 8 0.91 1.76 1.07
N PRO A 9 0.05 2.52 0.37
CA PRO A 9 0.12 3.97 0.36
C PRO A 9 -0.36 4.46 1.73
N TYR A 10 0.51 5.19 2.43
CA TYR A 10 0.15 5.81 3.70
C TYR A 10 0.00 7.31 3.49
N GLU A 11 -1.22 7.82 3.63
CA GLU A 11 -1.54 9.25 3.42
C GLU A 11 -0.66 10.18 4.23
N ARG A 12 -0.16 9.71 5.38
CA ARG A 12 0.78 10.45 6.24
C ARG A 12 2.07 10.87 5.53
N TYR A 13 2.49 10.16 4.47
CA TYR A 13 3.69 10.49 3.68
C TYR A 13 3.36 11.17 2.35
N LYS A 14 2.10 11.59 2.14
CA LYS A 14 1.65 12.28 0.93
C LYS A 14 2.42 13.57 0.67
N SER A 15 2.74 14.32 1.72
CA SER A 15 3.45 15.61 1.62
C SER A 15 4.92 15.49 1.21
N ASP A 16 5.58 14.37 1.55
CA ASP A 16 7.02 14.17 1.30
C ASP A 16 7.28 13.33 0.03
N CYS A 17 6.24 12.94 -0.70
CA CYS A 17 6.35 12.07 -1.85
C CYS A 17 6.07 12.83 -3.16
N PRO A 18 7.10 13.19 -3.96
CA PRO A 18 6.91 13.89 -5.23
C PRO A 18 6.20 13.04 -6.30
N SER A 19 6.06 11.73 -6.07
CA SER A 19 5.35 10.79 -6.95
C SER A 19 4.06 10.24 -6.35
N TRP A 20 3.46 10.95 -5.37
CA TRP A 20 2.28 10.47 -4.64
C TRP A 20 1.12 10.05 -5.54
N ASP A 21 0.79 10.83 -6.57
CA ASP A 21 -0.32 10.51 -7.49
C ASP A 21 -0.15 9.16 -8.20
N ALA A 22 1.09 8.71 -8.45
CA ALA A 22 1.34 7.40 -9.04
C ALA A 22 1.18 6.28 -7.99
N VAL A 23 1.55 6.56 -6.74
CA VAL A 23 1.42 5.64 -5.61
C VAL A 23 -0.05 5.47 -5.21
N GLU A 24 -0.82 6.55 -5.17
CA GLU A 24 -2.25 6.57 -4.88
C GLU A 24 -3.01 5.75 -5.93
N ARG A 25 -2.83 6.04 -7.22
CA ARG A 25 -3.46 5.30 -8.33
C ARG A 25 -3.07 3.82 -8.34
N ALA A 26 -1.80 3.49 -8.09
CA ALA A 26 -1.36 2.10 -8.03
C ALA A 26 -1.96 1.37 -6.82
N GLY A 27 -2.13 2.06 -5.68
CA GLY A 27 -2.77 1.55 -4.49
C GLY A 27 -4.26 1.28 -4.69
N GLU A 28 -4.99 2.24 -5.25
CA GLU A 28 -6.42 2.09 -5.60
C GLU A 28 -6.63 0.92 -6.55
N TYR A 29 -5.80 0.79 -7.58
CA TYR A 29 -5.84 -0.34 -8.50
C TYR A 29 -5.58 -1.68 -7.80
N ALA A 30 -4.59 -1.74 -6.91
CA ALA A 30 -4.25 -2.96 -6.17
C ALA A 30 -5.35 -3.36 -5.17
N ILE A 31 -6.01 -2.39 -4.53
CA ILE A 31 -7.16 -2.62 -3.65
C ILE A 31 -8.35 -3.15 -4.45
N ALA A 32 -8.71 -2.46 -5.54
CA ALA A 32 -9.85 -2.82 -6.37
C ALA A 32 -9.73 -4.22 -6.99
N ASN A 33 -8.51 -4.63 -7.33
CA ASN A 33 -8.23 -5.94 -7.93
C ASN A 33 -7.74 -6.98 -6.92
N SER A 34 -7.71 -6.66 -5.62
CA SER A 34 -7.22 -7.56 -4.56
C SER A 34 -5.85 -8.17 -4.89
N LEU A 35 -4.91 -7.33 -5.33
CA LEU A 35 -3.58 -7.76 -5.77
C LEU A 35 -2.58 -7.81 -4.62
N GLY A 36 -1.75 -8.85 -4.59
CA GLY A 36 -0.66 -8.99 -3.62
C GLY A 36 -1.17 -8.99 -2.19
N VAL A 37 -0.66 -8.07 -1.36
CA VAL A 37 -1.02 -7.94 0.06
C VAL A 37 -2.47 -7.49 0.28
N TRP A 38 -3.14 -6.99 -0.77
CA TRP A 38 -4.52 -6.55 -0.69
C TRP A 38 -5.53 -7.67 -0.91
N GLY A 39 -5.10 -8.79 -1.52
CA GLY A 39 -5.92 -10.00 -1.67
C GLY A 39 -5.66 -11.07 -0.61
N ASP A 40 -4.55 -10.97 0.12
CA ASP A 40 -4.21 -11.90 1.19
C ASP A 40 -4.86 -11.47 2.52
N ARG A 41 -5.75 -12.33 3.04
CA ARG A 41 -6.45 -12.10 4.33
C ARG A 41 -5.52 -12.15 5.54
N ASN A 42 -4.35 -12.74 5.40
CA ASN A 42 -3.34 -12.81 6.45
C ASN A 42 -2.28 -11.71 6.31
N ALA A 43 -2.37 -10.87 5.28
CA ALA A 43 -1.43 -9.77 5.12
C ALA A 43 -1.65 -8.74 6.24
N VAL A 44 -0.62 -8.57 7.06
CA VAL A 44 -0.57 -7.55 8.09
C VAL A 44 0.12 -6.33 7.52
N LYS A 45 -0.50 -5.15 7.69
CA LYS A 45 0.12 -3.91 7.25
C LYS A 45 1.46 -3.72 7.98
N PRO A 46 2.54 -3.32 7.29
CA PRO A 46 3.85 -3.14 7.91
C PRO A 46 3.87 -2.16 9.09
N TRP A 47 2.97 -1.17 9.11
CA TRP A 47 2.83 -0.26 10.25
C TRP A 47 2.18 -0.92 11.47
N ASP A 48 1.17 -1.76 11.25
CA ASP A 48 0.49 -2.49 12.31
C ASP A 48 1.42 -3.54 12.93
N TYR A 49 2.21 -4.25 12.11
CA TYR A 49 3.27 -5.14 12.59
C TYR A 49 4.34 -4.41 13.42
N ARG A 50 4.71 -3.18 13.01
CA ARG A 50 5.67 -2.35 13.75
C ARG A 50 5.12 -1.84 15.07
N ARG A 51 3.81 -1.61 15.17
CA ARG A 51 3.14 -1.20 16.41
C ARG A 51 2.89 -2.34 17.39
N SER A 52 2.89 -3.59 16.93
CA SER A 52 2.69 -4.76 17.79
C SER A 52 3.97 -5.24 18.49
N LYS A 53 5.09 -4.51 18.35
CA LYS A 53 6.34 -4.71 19.09
C LYS A 53 6.61 -3.52 19.99
#